data_AF-A0A7Y2A9Q4-F1
#
_entry.id   AF-A0A7Y2A9Q4-F1
#
_cell.length_a   1.000
_cell.length_b   1.000
_cell.length_c   1.000
_cell.angle_alpha   90.00
_cell.angle_beta   90.00
_cell.angle_gamma   90.00
#
_symmetry.space_group_name_H-M   'P 1'
#
loop_
_entity.id
_entity.type
_entity.pdbx_description
1 polymer ?
#
loop_
_entity_poly.entity_id
_entity_poly.type
_entity_poly.pdbx_seq_one_letter_code
_entity_poly.pdbx_strand_id
1 'polypeptide(L)'
;MTSENSVRIAELQSEIEDYISLGSNSILYNFKEEGKLLTLHAITVNPRHNQSFLFHSTQGVSRVECLEKLLDYVQNYKDKESSYTIQWSAKGDDRLQTSYFSARNVIGALDKLFFDRDPNTITIFNVSLNPIT
;
A
#
# COMPACT_ATOMS: atom_id res chain seq x y z
N MET A 1 17.45 -19.04 -16.81
CA MET A 1 16.14 -18.36 -16.92
C MET A 1 15.45 -18.16 -15.56
N THR A 2 15.38 -19.14 -14.66
CA THR A 2 14.77 -18.96 -13.31
C THR A 2 15.59 -18.09 -12.35
N SER A 3 16.92 -18.09 -12.47
CA SER A 3 17.83 -17.34 -11.60
C SER A 3 17.83 -15.84 -11.89
N GLU A 4 17.84 -15.43 -13.16
CA GLU A 4 17.87 -14.02 -13.58
C GLU A 4 16.62 -13.26 -13.16
N ASN A 5 15.44 -13.87 -13.31
CA ASN A 5 14.18 -13.27 -12.86
C ASN A 5 14.14 -13.09 -11.34
N SER A 6 14.75 -14.01 -10.58
CA SER A 6 14.80 -13.91 -9.12
C SER A 6 15.73 -12.78 -8.66
N VAL A 7 16.87 -12.60 -9.34
CA VAL A 7 17.79 -11.47 -9.11
C VAL A 7 17.11 -10.14 -9.44
N ARG A 8 16.47 -10.04 -10.61
CA ARG A 8 15.77 -8.82 -11.03
C ARG A 8 14.63 -8.43 -10.08
N ILE A 9 13.87 -9.40 -9.58
CA ILE A 9 12.81 -9.15 -8.59
C ILE A 9 13.40 -8.56 -7.30
N ALA A 10 14.50 -9.13 -6.81
CA ALA A 10 15.16 -8.63 -5.60
C ALA A 10 15.70 -7.20 -5.78
N GLU A 11 16.30 -6.90 -6.93
CA GLU A 11 16.75 -5.54 -7.28
C GLU A 11 15.59 -4.54 -7.25
N LEU A 12 14.48 -4.86 -7.93
CA LEU A 12 13.30 -3.99 -8.00
C LEU A 12 12.69 -3.77 -6.61
N GLN A 13 12.60 -4.80 -5.78
CA GLN A 13 12.08 -4.68 -4.41
C GLN A 13 12.96 -3.77 -3.55
N SER A 14 14.29 -3.91 -3.66
CA SER A 14 15.23 -3.04 -2.95
C SER A 14 15.07 -1.58 -3.37
N GLU A 15 14.99 -1.32 -4.68
CA GLU A 15 14.84 0.04 -5.20
C GLU A 15 13.51 0.68 -4.75
N ILE A 16 12.41 -0.08 -4.78
CA ILE A 16 11.10 0.36 -4.30
C ILE A 16 11.14 0.71 -2.80
N GLU A 17 11.78 -0.11 -1.98
CA GLU A 17 11.91 0.13 -0.53
C GLU A 17 12.70 1.41 -0.22
N ASP A 18 13.77 1.68 -0.99
CA ASP A 18 14.57 2.90 -0.87
C ASP A 18 13.72 4.16 -1.12
N TYR A 19 12.87 4.14 -2.16
CA TYR A 19 11.97 5.27 -2.47
C TYR A 19 10.86 5.47 -1.44
N ILE A 20 10.37 4.39 -0.82
CA ILE A 20 9.27 4.48 0.14
C ILE A 20 9.76 4.97 1.51
N SER A 21 11.04 4.83 1.83
CA SER A 21 11.67 5.39 3.05
C SER A 21 11.01 4.94 4.37
N LEU A 22 10.35 3.78 4.39
CA LEU A 22 9.68 3.22 5.58
C LEU A 22 10.60 2.28 6.41
N GLY A 23 11.88 2.17 6.03
CA GLY A 23 12.83 1.22 6.60
C GLY A 23 12.73 -0.17 5.96
N SER A 24 13.81 -0.96 6.03
CA SER A 24 13.89 -2.30 5.45
C SER A 24 12.79 -3.23 5.99
N ASN A 25 12.25 -4.12 5.14
CA ASN A 25 11.22 -5.11 5.52
C ASN A 25 9.86 -4.52 5.98
N SER A 26 9.58 -3.26 5.65
CA SER A 26 8.28 -2.63 5.97
C SER A 26 7.20 -2.91 4.92
N ILE A 27 7.53 -3.59 3.82
CA ILE A 27 6.64 -3.84 2.69
C ILE A 27 6.51 -5.34 2.43
N LEU A 28 5.27 -5.80 2.34
CA LEU A 28 4.91 -7.14 1.89
C LEU A 28 4.37 -7.08 0.47
N TYR A 29 4.96 -7.88 -0.41
CA TYR A 29 4.56 -8.01 -1.81
C TYR A 29 3.67 -9.25 -1.99
N ASN A 30 2.36 -9.04 -2.14
CA ASN A 30 1.39 -10.12 -2.34
C ASN A 30 0.96 -10.19 -3.81
N PHE A 31 1.34 -11.27 -4.50
CA PHE A 31 0.94 -11.51 -5.88
C PHE A 31 -0.27 -12.45 -5.93
N LYS A 32 -1.34 -12.01 -6.60
CA LYS A 32 -2.55 -12.80 -6.85
C LYS A 32 -2.73 -13.00 -8.35
N GLU A 33 -3.13 -14.20 -8.76
CA GLU A 33 -3.51 -14.48 -10.14
C GLU A 33 -4.99 -14.18 -10.35
N GLU A 34 -5.29 -13.27 -11.27
CA GLU A 34 -6.64 -12.88 -11.65
C GLU A 34 -6.82 -13.15 -13.16
N GLY A 35 -7.16 -14.39 -13.47
CA GLY A 35 -7.34 -14.85 -14.84
C GLY A 35 -6.03 -14.91 -15.61
N LYS A 36 -5.84 -13.97 -16.56
CA LYS A 36 -4.61 -13.88 -17.39
C LYS A 36 -3.59 -12.87 -16.85
N LEU A 37 -3.96 -12.12 -15.80
CA LEU A 37 -3.12 -11.08 -15.22
C LEU A 37 -2.71 -11.47 -13.81
N LEU A 38 -1.55 -10.96 -13.40
CA LEU A 38 -1.09 -10.94 -12.02
C LEU A 38 -1.40 -9.56 -11.44
N THR A 39 -1.99 -9.56 -10.26
CA THR A 39 -2.19 -8.36 -9.44
C THR A 39 -1.17 -8.40 -8.30
N LEU A 40 -0.33 -7.38 -8.20
CA LEU A 40 0.56 -7.15 -7.06
C LEU A 40 -0.10 -6.17 -6.11
N HIS A 41 -0.28 -6.58 -4.86
CA HIS A 41 -0.58 -5.67 -3.75
C HIS A 41 0.71 -5.43 -2.95
N ALA A 42 1.16 -4.17 -2.93
CA ALA A 42 2.18 -3.71 -2.00
C ALA A 42 1.51 -3.29 -0.70
N ILE A 43 1.87 -3.93 0.41
CA ILE A 43 1.24 -3.76 1.71
C ILE A 43 2.29 -3.23 2.67
N THR A 44 2.06 -2.06 3.25
CA THR A 44 2.95 -1.53 4.29
C THR A 44 2.54 -2.08 5.66
N VAL A 45 3.53 -2.45 6.45
CA VAL A 45 3.35 -3.01 7.79
C VAL A 45 3.89 -2.02 8.80
N ASN A 46 3.06 -1.59 9.74
CA ASN A 46 3.48 -0.85 10.92
C ASN A 46 3.64 -1.82 12.11
N PRO A 47 4.86 -2.30 12.40
CA PRO A 47 5.08 -3.31 13.44
C PRO A 47 4.74 -2.80 14.85
N ARG A 48 4.76 -1.48 15.09
CA ARG A 48 4.43 -0.91 16.41
C ARG A 48 2.96 -1.07 16.75
N HIS A 49 2.09 -1.02 15.74
CA HIS A 49 0.63 -1.08 15.93
C HIS A 49 0.03 -2.41 15.47
N ASN A 50 0.86 -3.34 14.96
CA ASN A 50 0.43 -4.58 14.33
C ASN A 50 -0.68 -4.34 13.28
N GLN A 51 -0.52 -3.26 12.51
CA GLN A 51 -1.45 -2.86 11.46
C GLN A 51 -0.75 -2.93 10.11
N SER A 52 -1.49 -3.42 9.12
CA SER A 52 -1.06 -3.44 7.73
C SER A 52 -2.06 -2.69 6.87
N PHE A 53 -1.58 -1.99 5.84
CA PHE A 53 -2.42 -1.23 4.93
C PHE A 53 -1.97 -1.41 3.50
N LEU A 54 -2.92 -1.33 2.58
CA LEU A 54 -2.57 -1.29 1.17
C LEU A 54 -1.84 0.00 0.87
N PHE A 55 -0.62 -0.12 0.35
CA PHE A 55 0.14 1.02 -0.15
C PHE A 55 -0.27 1.35 -1.58
N HIS A 56 -0.18 0.35 -2.48
CA HIS A 56 -0.56 0.47 -3.88
C HIS A 56 -0.83 -0.91 -4.49
N SER A 57 -1.59 -0.95 -5.59
CA SER A 57 -1.79 -2.17 -6.37
C SER A 57 -1.45 -1.94 -7.83
N THR A 58 -0.76 -2.89 -8.45
CA THR A 58 -0.45 -2.88 -9.88
C THR A 58 -0.87 -4.19 -10.54
N GLN A 59 -1.13 -4.15 -11.84
CA GLN A 59 -1.49 -5.33 -12.63
C GLN A 59 -0.53 -5.48 -13.82
N GLY A 60 -0.17 -6.72 -14.16
CA GLY A 60 0.72 -7.04 -15.28
C GLY A 60 0.64 -8.51 -15.68
N VAL A 61 1.32 -8.90 -16.75
CA VAL A 61 1.40 -10.30 -17.20
C VAL A 61 2.50 -11.08 -16.48
N SER A 62 3.39 -10.41 -15.76
CA SER A 62 4.47 -11.03 -14.99
C SER A 62 4.73 -10.29 -13.66
N ARG A 63 5.40 -10.97 -12.72
CA ARG A 63 5.82 -10.35 -11.45
C ARG A 63 6.76 -9.17 -11.67
N VAL A 64 7.68 -9.29 -12.63
CA VAL A 64 8.64 -8.23 -12.99
C VAL A 64 7.89 -6.99 -13.47
N GLU A 65 6.95 -7.15 -14.40
CA GLU A 65 6.16 -6.02 -14.92
C GLU A 65 5.33 -5.34 -13.82
N CYS A 66 4.75 -6.12 -12.90
CA CYS A 66 4.01 -5.55 -11.77
C CYS A 66 4.91 -4.70 -10.86
N LEU A 67 6.13 -5.17 -10.60
CA LEU A 67 7.12 -4.46 -9.80
C LEU A 67 7.67 -3.22 -10.53
N GLU A 68 7.91 -3.30 -11.84
CA GLU A 68 8.33 -2.14 -12.65
C GLU A 68 7.27 -1.04 -12.65
N LYS A 69 5.98 -1.39 -12.76
CA LYS A 69 4.87 -0.43 -12.61
C LYS A 69 4.80 0.16 -11.20
N LEU A 70 5.10 -0.63 -10.18
CA LEU A 70 5.12 -0.15 -8.80
C LEU A 70 6.31 0.80 -8.57
N LEU A 71 7.46 0.49 -9.15
CA LEU A 71 8.64 1.36 -9.14
C LEU A 71 8.36 2.70 -9.83
N ASP A 72 7.76 2.68 -11.02
CA ASP A 72 7.34 3.89 -11.73
C ASP A 72 6.37 4.73 -10.88
N TYR A 73 5.42 4.08 -10.21
CA TYR A 73 4.51 4.74 -9.28
C TYR A 73 5.24 5.47 -8.14
N VAL A 74 6.16 4.80 -7.45
CA VAL A 74 6.86 5.41 -6.31
C VAL A 74 7.82 6.51 -6.73
N GLN A 75 8.41 6.41 -7.92
CA GLN A 75 9.32 7.42 -8.47
C GLN A 75 8.59 8.67 -8.96
N ASN A 76 7.45 8.51 -9.64
CA ASN A 76 6.89 9.58 -10.46
C ASN A 76 5.53 10.12 -9.97
N TYR A 77 4.83 9.38 -9.11
CA TYR A 77 3.42 9.67 -8.80
C TYR A 77 3.09 9.73 -7.32
N LYS A 78 3.82 9.01 -6.47
CA LYS A 78 3.57 9.00 -5.01
C LYS A 78 3.47 10.40 -4.41
N ASP A 79 4.38 11.30 -4.78
CA ASP A 79 4.43 12.65 -4.21
C ASP A 79 3.41 13.62 -4.83
N LYS A 80 2.67 13.17 -5.86
CA LYS A 80 1.54 13.91 -6.44
C LYS A 80 0.20 13.55 -5.78
N GLU A 81 0.17 12.53 -4.93
CA GLU A 81 -1.04 12.15 -4.22
C GLU A 81 -1.27 13.06 -3.00
N SER A 82 -2.54 13.31 -2.71
CA SER A 82 -2.95 13.98 -1.49
C SER A 82 -2.74 13.09 -0.27
N SER A 83 -2.35 13.68 0.85
CA SER A 83 -2.22 12.96 2.12
C SER A 83 -3.50 13.12 2.94
N TYR A 84 -4.01 12.02 3.48
CA TYR A 84 -5.22 11.97 4.31
C TYR A 84 -4.88 11.42 5.68
N THR A 85 -5.48 12.01 6.71
CA THR A 85 -5.48 11.48 8.07
C THR A 85 -6.87 10.91 8.36
N ILE A 86 -6.94 9.65 8.76
CA ILE A 86 -8.19 8.95 9.08
C ILE A 86 -8.15 8.51 10.53
N GLN A 87 -9.19 8.88 11.28
CA GLN A 87 -9.41 8.44 12.65
C GLN A 87 -10.52 7.39 12.67
N TRP A 88 -10.22 6.21 13.20
CA TRP A 88 -11.08 5.05 13.11
C TRP A 88 -10.93 4.13 14.34
N SER A 89 -11.87 3.23 14.57
CA SER A 89 -11.72 2.11 15.51
C SER A 89 -12.28 0.82 14.92
N ALA A 90 -11.74 -0.31 15.37
CA ALA A 90 -12.33 -1.60 15.06
C ALA A 90 -13.57 -1.83 15.93
N LYS A 91 -14.55 -2.56 15.41
CA LYS A 91 -15.79 -2.89 16.14
C LYS A 91 -15.45 -3.71 17.39
N GLY A 92 -15.83 -3.20 18.55
CA GLY A 92 -15.50 -3.80 19.84
C GLY A 92 -14.13 -3.40 20.40
N ASP A 93 -13.41 -2.50 19.72
CA ASP A 93 -12.23 -1.81 20.26
C ASP A 93 -12.59 -0.37 20.62
N ASP A 94 -12.33 0.01 21.87
CA ASP A 94 -12.56 1.37 22.38
C ASP A 94 -11.41 2.33 22.04
N ARG A 95 -10.34 1.84 21.40
CA ARG A 95 -9.18 2.65 21.04
C ARG A 95 -9.39 3.37 19.72
N LEU A 96 -9.29 4.70 19.77
CA LEU A 96 -9.20 5.54 18.57
C LEU A 96 -7.83 5.38 17.92
N GLN A 97 -7.81 4.85 16.70
CA GLN A 97 -6.64 4.75 15.84
C GLN A 97 -6.55 5.99 14.94
N THR A 98 -5.33 6.43 14.66
CA THR A 98 -5.05 7.48 13.65
C THR A 98 -4.10 6.91 12.62
N SER A 99 -4.48 6.96 11.34
CA SER A 99 -3.70 6.40 10.23
C SER A 99 -3.58 7.40 9.10
N TYR A 100 -2.46 7.36 8.38
CA TYR A 100 -2.12 8.29 7.32
C TYR A 100 -2.04 7.56 5.98
N PHE A 101 -2.68 8.12 4.95
CA PHE A 101 -2.76 7.51 3.63
C PHE A 101 -2.48 8.54 2.55
N SER A 102 -1.54 8.25 1.65
CA SER A 102 -1.46 8.94 0.36
C SER A 102 -2.51 8.35 -0.57
N ALA A 103 -3.34 9.17 -1.21
CA ALA A 103 -4.31 8.74 -2.22
C ALA A 103 -4.69 9.89 -3.16
N ARG A 104 -5.19 9.56 -4.36
CA ARG A 104 -5.72 10.55 -5.30
C ARG A 104 -6.94 11.31 -4.77
N ASN A 105 -7.75 10.66 -3.95
CA ASN A 105 -8.97 11.23 -3.37
C ASN A 105 -9.33 10.49 -2.07
N VAL A 106 -10.34 10.99 -1.36
CA VAL A 106 -10.81 10.42 -0.10
C VAL A 106 -11.29 8.96 -0.23
N ILE A 107 -11.92 8.60 -1.36
CA ILE A 107 -12.39 7.23 -1.59
C ILE A 107 -11.20 6.27 -1.67
N GLY A 108 -10.15 6.63 -2.42
CA GLY A 108 -8.94 5.82 -2.47
C GLY A 108 -8.22 5.68 -1.13
N ALA A 109 -8.31 6.69 -0.25
CA ALA A 109 -7.78 6.61 1.10
C ALA A 109 -8.57 5.60 1.96
N LEU A 110 -9.90 5.60 1.81
CA LEU A 110 -10.80 4.65 2.47
C LEU A 110 -10.60 3.22 1.94
N ASP A 111 -10.46 3.03 0.63
CA ASP A 111 -10.19 1.72 0.03
C ASP A 111 -8.91 1.10 0.61
N LYS A 112 -7.87 1.91 0.85
CA LYS A 112 -6.63 1.45 1.50
C LYS A 112 -6.83 1.08 2.98
N LEU A 113 -7.70 1.79 3.70
CA LEU A 113 -8.07 1.46 5.08
C LEU A 113 -8.85 0.13 5.15
N PHE A 114 -9.81 -0.06 4.25
CA PHE A 114 -10.66 -1.25 4.22
C PHE A 114 -10.00 -2.46 3.55
N PHE A 115 -8.82 -2.31 2.96
CA PHE A 115 -8.14 -3.41 2.30
C PHE A 115 -7.96 -4.61 3.25
N ASP A 116 -8.44 -5.78 2.81
CA ASP A 116 -8.43 -7.04 3.55
C ASP A 116 -9.21 -7.00 4.89
N ARG A 117 -10.14 -6.05 5.04
CA ARG A 117 -11.02 -5.90 6.21
C ARG A 117 -12.48 -5.80 5.77
N ASP A 118 -13.40 -6.28 6.59
CA ASP A 118 -14.84 -6.07 6.38
C ASP A 118 -15.21 -4.62 6.76
N PRO A 119 -15.78 -3.81 5.86
CA PRO A 119 -16.19 -2.44 6.17
C PRO A 119 -17.14 -2.32 7.35
N ASN A 120 -17.95 -3.34 7.62
CA ASN A 120 -18.89 -3.37 8.75
C ASN A 120 -18.19 -3.55 10.12
N THR A 121 -16.88 -3.81 10.11
CA THR A 121 -16.06 -4.00 11.31
C THR A 121 -15.25 -2.77 11.69
N ILE A 122 -15.35 -1.67 10.93
CA ILE A 122 -14.61 -0.43 11.19
C ILE A 122 -15.59 0.73 11.33
N THR A 123 -15.39 1.53 12.38
CA THR A 123 -16.09 2.82 12.55
C THR A 123 -15.13 3.95 12.21
N ILE A 124 -15.52 4.83 11.29
CA ILE A 124 -14.74 6.03 10.94
C ILE A 124 -15.33 7.22 11.67
N PHE A 125 -14.48 7.94 12.40
CA PHE A 125 -14.86 9.14 13.16
C PHE A 125 -14.54 10.42 12.39
N ASN A 126 -13.43 10.44 11.68
CA ASN A 126 -12.97 11.63 10.96
C ASN A 126 -12.10 11.24 9.76
N VAL A 127 -12.20 12.04 8.70
CA VAL A 127 -11.32 11.97 7.53
C VAL A 127 -10.94 13.40 7.16
N SER A 128 -9.65 13.72 7.24
CA SER A 128 -9.13 15.05 6.92
C SER A 128 -8.08 14.98 5.81
N LEU A 129 -8.21 15.86 4.82
CA LEU A 129 -7.16 16.13 3.84
C LEU A 129 -6.06 16.96 4.52
N ASN A 130 -4.82 16.48 4.47
CA ASN A 130 -3.66 17.18 5.00
C ASN A 130 -3.23 18.27 4.00
N PRO A 131 -2.99 19.51 4.45
CA PRO A 131 -2.56 20.59 3.57
C PRO A 131 -1.21 20.27 2.94
N ILE A 132 -1.08 20.57 1.65
CA ILE A 132 0.20 20.50 0.93
C ILE A 132 1.02 21.71 1.40
N THR A 133 2.23 21.48 1.88
CA THR A 133 3.18 22.54 2.29
C THR A 133 4.11 22.88 1.14
#